data_AF-A0A495J2E0-F1
#
_entry.id   AF-A0A495J2E0-F1
#
_cell.length_a   1.000
_cell.length_b   1.000
_cell.length_c   1.000
_cell.angle_alpha   90.00
_cell.angle_beta   90.00
_cell.angle_gamma   90.00
#
_symmetry.space_group_name_H-M   'P 1'
#
loop_
_entity.id
_entity.type
_entity.pdbx_description
1 polymer ?
#
loop_
_entity_poly.entity_id
_entity_poly.type
_entity_poly.pdbx_seq_one_letter_code
_entity_poly.pdbx_strand_id
1 'polypeptide(L)'
;MYNRRKFIKASAIGASVIAVSKPTFADNVLPTTHAEIGLRPIVISTWDFGIAANQEAWKTLVKGGRALDAVEAGVKIPEADLHNHSVGRAGYPDRDGHVTLDACIMDEFGNCGAVAGMEDIAHPIMVARMVMERTPHVLLVGEGATQFAVENGLKREKLLTPESEQAWHEWLKKNGKYKPVINTENKLYQQNLPGGKNNHDTIGMLAIDSKGNISGACTTSGMAWKLHGRVGDSPIIGAGLYVDNEIGGATSTGVGEEVIRNVGSFLVVELMRQGYTPQDACKEAVNRIIKRKPQTAKDIQVGFLAINKKGEYGAYAIQKGFTFAVCNATQQNLLVNGPSFY
;
A
#
# COMPACT_ATOMS: atom_id res chain seq x y z
N MET A 1 16.67 -10.69 69.46
CA MET A 1 17.97 -9.99 69.29
C MET A 1 18.94 -10.93 68.60
N TYR A 2 19.21 -10.72 67.31
CA TYR A 2 20.14 -11.54 66.53
C TYR A 2 21.48 -10.81 66.32
N ASN A 3 22.55 -11.53 66.59
CA ASN A 3 23.86 -11.04 67.01
C ASN A 3 24.83 -10.82 65.82
N ARG A 4 25.49 -9.66 65.78
CA ARG A 4 26.37 -9.10 64.73
C ARG A 4 27.73 -9.80 64.54
N ARG A 5 27.86 -11.12 64.75
CA ARG A 5 29.18 -11.82 64.77
C ARG A 5 29.35 -12.98 63.78
N LYS A 6 28.57 -13.05 62.70
CA LYS A 6 28.74 -14.09 61.66
C LYS A 6 28.87 -13.58 60.22
N PHE A 7 29.25 -12.31 60.01
CA PHE A 7 29.32 -11.75 58.65
C PHE A 7 30.74 -11.41 58.14
N ILE A 8 31.79 -11.57 58.95
CA ILE A 8 33.17 -11.30 58.51
C ILE A 8 34.08 -12.36 59.10
N LYS A 9 34.32 -13.45 58.36
CA LYS A 9 35.46 -14.38 58.45
C LYS A 9 35.22 -15.60 57.55
N ALA A 10 35.52 -15.44 56.27
CA ALA A 10 35.94 -16.53 55.38
C ALA A 10 36.42 -15.93 54.05
N SER A 11 37.53 -15.19 54.11
CA SER A 11 38.32 -14.81 52.94
C SER A 11 39.65 -15.55 53.02
N ALA A 12 40.04 -16.14 51.87
CA ALA A 12 41.36 -16.64 51.51
C ALA A 12 41.85 -17.96 52.15
N ILE A 13 41.96 -19.02 51.34
CA ILE A 13 43.23 -19.57 50.80
C ILE A 13 42.90 -20.82 49.98
N GLY A 14 43.40 -20.92 48.74
CA GLY A 14 43.41 -22.17 47.97
C GLY A 14 43.34 -21.98 46.47
N ALA A 15 44.43 -21.53 45.85
CA ALA A 15 44.61 -21.54 44.41
C ALA A 15 44.88 -22.98 43.93
N SER A 16 44.01 -23.50 43.06
CA SER A 16 44.32 -24.62 42.16
C SER A 16 43.70 -24.34 40.80
N VAL A 17 44.55 -24.15 39.82
CA VAL A 17 44.23 -23.93 38.41
C VAL A 17 43.58 -25.18 37.82
N ILE A 18 42.33 -25.06 37.34
CA ILE A 18 41.83 -25.86 36.22
C ILE A 18 41.11 -24.89 35.27
N ALA A 19 41.75 -24.65 34.13
CA ALA A 19 41.21 -23.92 33.01
C ALA A 19 40.04 -24.70 32.39
N VAL A 20 38.84 -24.13 32.45
CA VAL A 20 37.75 -24.46 31.52
C VAL A 20 37.19 -23.13 31.05
N SER A 21 37.61 -22.74 29.85
CA SER A 21 37.13 -21.59 29.09
C SER A 21 35.64 -21.76 28.80
N LYS A 22 34.79 -20.98 29.50
CA LYS A 22 33.44 -20.68 29.02
C LYS A 22 33.53 -19.43 28.16
N PRO A 23 32.87 -19.38 26.98
CA PRO A 23 32.92 -18.20 26.15
C PRO A 23 32.06 -17.12 26.81
N THR A 24 32.71 -16.13 27.39
CA THR A 24 32.12 -14.81 27.62
C THR A 24 31.88 -14.19 26.24
N PHE A 25 30.62 -14.10 25.84
CA PHE A 25 30.19 -13.27 24.71
C PHE A 25 30.32 -11.81 25.13
N ALA A 26 31.50 -11.24 24.95
CA ALA A 26 31.73 -9.81 24.87
C ALA A 26 33.02 -9.57 24.09
N ASP A 27 32.95 -8.57 23.22
CA ASP A 27 34.03 -7.96 22.45
C ASP A 27 34.48 -8.67 21.16
N ASN A 28 33.75 -8.36 20.10
CA ASN A 28 34.34 -7.79 18.88
C ASN A 28 33.30 -6.90 18.19
N VAL A 29 33.01 -5.73 18.76
CA VAL A 29 32.45 -4.62 17.99
C VAL A 29 33.62 -3.89 17.33
N LEU A 30 34.10 -4.48 16.24
CA LEU A 30 34.76 -3.71 15.19
C LEU A 30 33.64 -3.11 14.33
N PRO A 31 33.64 -1.81 14.03
CA PRO A 31 32.75 -1.27 13.01
C PRO A 31 33.30 -1.71 11.65
N THR A 32 32.96 -2.93 11.22
CA THR A 32 33.17 -3.38 9.86
C THR A 32 32.12 -2.71 8.97
N THR A 33 32.50 -1.54 8.44
CA THR A 33 32.36 -1.17 7.02
C THR A 33 31.10 -1.67 6.29
N HIS A 34 30.15 -0.76 6.07
CA HIS A 34 29.27 -0.66 4.90
C HIS A 34 28.99 -1.94 4.09
N ALA A 35 28.04 -2.78 4.52
CA ALA A 35 27.48 -3.82 3.66
C ALA A 35 26.13 -4.40 4.18
N GLU A 36 25.05 -3.60 4.15
CA GLU A 36 23.68 -4.07 3.85
C GLU A 36 22.89 -2.91 3.17
N ILE A 37 23.48 -2.34 2.11
CA ILE A 37 22.84 -1.34 1.23
C ILE A 37 22.38 -2.09 -0.04
N GLY A 38 21.56 -3.12 0.14
CA GLY A 38 21.38 -4.15 -0.90
C GLY A 38 20.29 -3.90 -1.95
N LEU A 39 19.29 -3.06 -1.67
CA LEU A 39 18.08 -2.98 -2.49
C LEU A 39 17.51 -1.56 -2.65
N ARG A 40 18.27 -0.50 -2.33
CA ARG A 40 17.77 0.89 -2.44
C ARG A 40 18.49 1.69 -3.52
N PRO A 41 17.80 2.59 -4.24
CA PRO A 41 16.35 2.82 -4.17
C PRO A 41 15.55 1.64 -4.75
N ILE A 42 14.29 1.52 -4.33
CA ILE A 42 13.34 0.50 -4.78
C ILE A 42 11.92 1.06 -4.77
N VAL A 43 11.10 0.63 -5.71
CA VAL A 43 9.66 0.89 -5.74
C VAL A 43 8.92 -0.39 -6.04
N ILE A 44 7.81 -0.59 -5.34
CA ILE A 44 6.89 -1.70 -5.53
C ILE A 44 5.47 -1.18 -5.66
N SER A 45 4.66 -1.85 -6.47
CA SER A 45 3.26 -1.48 -6.66
C SER A 45 2.38 -2.69 -6.95
N THR A 46 1.10 -2.56 -6.65
CA THR A 46 0.10 -3.60 -6.90
C THR A 46 -0.19 -3.75 -8.40
N TRP A 47 -0.42 -4.99 -8.83
CA TRP A 47 -0.87 -5.37 -10.17
C TRP A 47 0.12 -5.12 -11.32
N ASP A 48 -0.26 -5.62 -12.50
CA ASP A 48 0.59 -5.64 -13.70
C ASP A 48 0.83 -4.24 -14.28
N PHE A 49 -0.18 -3.37 -14.22
CA PHE A 49 -0.04 -1.96 -14.58
C PHE A 49 0.95 -1.22 -13.67
N GLY A 50 1.30 -1.81 -12.52
CA GLY A 50 2.37 -1.37 -11.65
C GLY A 50 3.74 -1.31 -12.33
N ILE A 51 3.99 -2.08 -13.41
CA ILE A 51 5.26 -2.02 -14.15
C ILE A 51 5.49 -0.62 -14.73
N ALA A 52 4.52 -0.09 -15.48
CA ALA A 52 4.63 1.23 -16.09
C ALA A 52 4.69 2.34 -15.02
N ALA A 53 3.89 2.20 -13.96
CA ALA A 53 3.89 3.11 -12.82
C ALA A 53 5.26 3.12 -12.10
N ASN A 54 5.86 1.95 -11.87
CA ASN A 54 7.17 1.82 -11.26
C ASN A 54 8.28 2.42 -12.13
N GLN A 55 8.21 2.28 -13.44
CA GLN A 55 9.17 2.89 -14.36
C GLN A 55 9.14 4.41 -14.32
N GLU A 56 7.95 5.02 -14.17
CA GLU A 56 7.83 6.46 -13.96
C GLU A 56 8.41 6.88 -12.61
N ALA A 57 8.02 6.21 -11.52
CA ALA A 57 8.58 6.45 -10.19
C ALA A 57 10.11 6.34 -10.17
N TRP A 58 10.66 5.37 -10.92
CA TRP A 58 12.09 5.13 -11.02
C TRP A 58 12.86 6.32 -11.63
N LYS A 59 12.26 7.08 -12.55
CA LYS A 59 12.89 8.29 -13.12
C LYS A 59 13.24 9.33 -12.06
N THR A 60 12.47 9.39 -10.98
CA THR A 60 12.73 10.24 -9.82
C THR A 60 13.77 9.61 -8.90
N LEU A 61 13.60 8.33 -8.56
CA LEU A 61 14.48 7.61 -7.64
C LEU A 61 15.92 7.51 -8.13
N VAL A 62 16.13 7.22 -9.42
CA VAL A 62 17.48 7.08 -10.01
C VAL A 62 18.27 8.40 -10.00
N LYS A 63 17.58 9.54 -9.92
CA LYS A 63 18.18 10.88 -9.80
C LYS A 63 18.41 11.30 -8.34
N GLY A 64 18.12 10.43 -7.37
CA GLY A 64 18.20 10.74 -5.95
C GLY A 64 17.07 11.63 -5.44
N GLY A 65 15.93 11.68 -6.15
CA GLY A 65 14.72 12.36 -5.69
C GLY A 65 14.06 11.66 -4.50
N ARG A 66 13.11 12.34 -3.85
CA ARG A 66 12.41 11.80 -2.67
C ARG A 66 11.46 10.67 -3.05
N ALA A 67 11.28 9.73 -2.13
CA ALA A 67 10.29 8.65 -2.28
C ALA A 67 8.87 9.20 -2.51
N LEU A 68 8.50 10.27 -1.81
CA LEU A 68 7.20 10.95 -1.96
C LEU A 68 6.94 11.41 -3.41
N ASP A 69 7.93 12.06 -4.03
CA ASP A 69 7.82 12.54 -5.41
C ASP A 69 7.73 11.37 -6.40
N ALA A 70 8.45 10.27 -6.11
CA ALA A 70 8.43 9.08 -6.93
C ALA A 70 7.07 8.37 -6.91
N VAL A 71 6.47 8.16 -5.73
CA VAL A 71 5.17 7.48 -5.62
C VAL A 71 4.05 8.30 -6.24
N GLU A 72 4.05 9.62 -6.08
CA GLU A 72 3.09 10.50 -6.73
C GLU A 72 3.23 10.42 -8.26
N ALA A 73 4.45 10.53 -8.80
CA ALA A 73 4.69 10.43 -10.24
C ALA A 73 4.25 9.07 -10.81
N GLY A 74 4.55 7.99 -10.08
CA GLY A 74 4.21 6.64 -10.49
C GLY A 74 2.71 6.39 -10.58
N VAL A 75 1.96 6.69 -9.53
CA VAL A 75 0.50 6.40 -9.52
C VAL A 75 -0.31 7.32 -10.45
N LYS A 76 0.23 8.46 -10.88
CA LYS A 76 -0.38 9.29 -11.93
C LYS A 76 -0.46 8.60 -13.29
N ILE A 77 0.39 7.59 -13.55
CA ILE A 77 0.37 6.83 -14.80
C ILE A 77 -0.97 6.11 -14.99
N PRO A 78 -1.41 5.20 -14.09
CA PRO A 78 -2.73 4.58 -14.22
C PRO A 78 -3.88 5.56 -13.99
N GLU A 79 -3.72 6.65 -13.23
CA GLU A 79 -4.78 7.67 -13.14
C GLU A 79 -5.06 8.35 -14.50
N ALA A 80 -4.05 8.45 -15.38
CA ALA A 80 -4.20 9.03 -16.71
C ALA A 80 -4.60 8.02 -17.80
N ASP A 81 -4.50 6.72 -17.52
CA ASP A 81 -4.67 5.65 -18.51
C ASP A 81 -6.16 5.39 -18.79
N LEU A 82 -6.62 5.80 -19.97
CA LEU A 82 -8.02 5.63 -20.38
C LEU A 82 -8.43 4.17 -20.60
N HIS A 83 -7.49 3.24 -20.63
CA HIS A 83 -7.75 1.80 -20.70
C HIS A 83 -7.82 1.13 -19.32
N ASN A 84 -7.58 1.88 -18.25
CA ASN A 84 -7.73 1.41 -16.88
C ASN A 84 -9.05 1.91 -16.28
N HIS A 85 -10.01 1.00 -16.07
CA HIS A 85 -11.31 1.39 -15.53
C HIS A 85 -11.41 1.32 -13.99
N SER A 86 -10.27 1.19 -13.31
CA SER A 86 -10.19 1.02 -11.86
C SER A 86 -9.42 2.13 -11.12
N VAL A 87 -8.73 3.01 -11.86
CA VAL A 87 -7.93 4.09 -11.29
C VAL A 87 -8.10 5.35 -12.11
N GLY A 88 -8.46 6.46 -11.46
CA GLY A 88 -8.52 7.78 -12.09
C GLY A 88 -9.50 7.89 -13.27
N ARG A 89 -9.01 8.49 -14.37
CA ARG A 89 -9.79 8.77 -15.59
C ARG A 89 -10.30 7.47 -16.19
N ALA A 90 -11.49 7.49 -16.80
CA ALA A 90 -12.15 6.29 -17.33
C ALA A 90 -12.51 5.22 -16.28
N GLY A 91 -12.37 5.51 -14.98
CA GLY A 91 -12.90 4.69 -13.91
C GLY A 91 -14.39 4.42 -14.10
N TYR A 92 -14.84 3.19 -13.85
CA TYR A 92 -16.28 2.91 -13.88
C TYR A 92 -17.01 3.74 -12.82
N PRO A 93 -18.14 4.38 -13.18
CA PRO A 93 -18.86 5.25 -12.27
C PRO A 93 -19.55 4.46 -11.16
N ASP A 94 -20.07 5.20 -10.19
CA ASP A 94 -21.10 4.70 -9.29
C ASP A 94 -22.40 4.37 -10.05
N ARG A 95 -23.38 3.81 -9.34
CA ARG A 95 -24.64 3.38 -9.95
C ARG A 95 -25.45 4.53 -10.57
N ASP A 96 -25.17 5.76 -10.17
CA ASP A 96 -25.89 6.97 -10.58
C ASP A 96 -25.15 7.69 -11.73
N GLY A 97 -24.03 7.14 -12.21
CA GLY A 97 -23.29 7.64 -13.37
C GLY A 97 -22.13 8.58 -13.02
N HIS A 98 -21.81 8.74 -11.73
CA HIS A 98 -20.75 9.65 -11.26
C HIS A 98 -19.41 8.92 -11.10
N VAL A 99 -18.36 9.45 -11.73
CA VAL A 99 -16.99 8.96 -11.52
C VAL A 99 -16.40 9.67 -10.32
N THR A 100 -16.45 9.00 -9.17
CA THR A 100 -15.91 9.50 -7.90
C THR A 100 -14.62 8.78 -7.54
N LEU A 101 -13.57 9.54 -7.25
CA LEU A 101 -12.22 9.03 -7.03
C LEU A 101 -11.78 9.18 -5.57
N ASP A 102 -10.97 8.22 -5.14
CA ASP A 102 -10.44 8.09 -3.78
C ASP A 102 -8.91 7.99 -3.85
N ALA A 103 -8.17 8.79 -3.08
CA ALA A 103 -6.72 8.67 -2.97
C ALA A 103 -6.16 9.13 -1.62
N CYS A 104 -5.04 8.55 -1.19
CA CYS A 104 -4.22 9.08 -0.11
C CYS A 104 -2.71 8.93 -0.38
N ILE A 105 -1.92 9.76 0.31
CA ILE A 105 -0.46 9.76 0.25
C ILE A 105 0.11 9.93 1.66
N MET A 106 1.27 9.32 1.93
CA MET A 106 1.96 9.42 3.21
C MET A 106 3.48 9.46 3.02
N ASP A 107 4.12 10.39 3.70
CA ASP A 107 5.57 10.65 3.59
C ASP A 107 6.39 10.00 4.71
N GLU A 108 7.70 10.24 4.69
CA GLU A 108 8.67 9.64 5.60
C GLU A 108 8.63 10.21 7.04
N PHE A 109 7.88 11.28 7.28
CA PHE A 109 7.73 11.92 8.59
C PHE A 109 6.38 11.64 9.23
N GLY A 110 5.53 10.87 8.54
CA GLY A 110 4.15 10.62 8.96
C GLY A 110 3.18 11.73 8.56
N ASN A 111 3.59 12.68 7.72
CA ASN A 111 2.65 13.60 7.10
C ASN A 111 1.78 12.80 6.11
N CYS A 112 0.49 13.11 6.08
CA CYS A 112 -0.43 12.45 5.18
C CYS A 112 -1.51 13.39 4.68
N GLY A 113 -2.08 13.03 3.54
CA GLY A 113 -3.22 13.73 2.97
C GLY A 113 -4.05 12.79 2.11
N ALA A 114 -5.32 13.09 2.00
CA ALA A 114 -6.29 12.23 1.35
C ALA A 114 -7.46 13.02 0.77
N VAL A 115 -8.07 12.43 -0.26
CA VAL A 115 -9.34 12.85 -0.84
C VAL A 115 -10.23 11.64 -1.06
N ALA A 116 -11.54 11.79 -0.84
CA ALA A 116 -12.49 10.70 -1.09
C ALA A 116 -13.79 11.19 -1.72
N GLY A 117 -14.39 10.37 -2.57
CA GLY A 117 -15.62 10.71 -3.28
C GLY A 117 -15.49 11.94 -4.18
N MET A 118 -14.27 12.26 -4.64
CA MET A 118 -14.00 13.49 -5.38
C MET A 118 -14.35 13.32 -6.87
N GLU A 119 -14.99 14.31 -7.47
CA GLU A 119 -15.34 14.31 -8.90
C GLU A 119 -14.52 15.34 -9.67
N ASP A 120 -14.53 15.22 -11.00
CA ASP A 120 -14.00 16.18 -11.97
C ASP A 120 -12.49 16.47 -11.93
N ILE A 121 -11.67 15.77 -11.15
CA ILE A 121 -10.21 15.98 -11.12
C ILE A 121 -9.48 14.71 -11.53
N ALA A 122 -8.69 14.80 -12.61
CA ALA A 122 -7.97 13.66 -13.20
C ALA A 122 -7.07 12.90 -12.22
N HIS A 123 -6.39 13.66 -11.35
CA HIS A 123 -5.29 13.17 -10.51
C HIS A 123 -5.59 13.39 -9.03
N PRO A 124 -6.42 12.53 -8.41
CA PRO A 124 -6.76 12.64 -7.00
C PRO A 124 -5.53 12.53 -6.09
N ILE A 125 -4.48 11.80 -6.47
CA ILE A 125 -3.24 11.75 -5.67
C ILE A 125 -2.56 13.12 -5.53
N MET A 126 -2.62 13.96 -6.57
CA MET A 126 -2.08 15.33 -6.51
C MET A 126 -2.87 16.15 -5.49
N VAL A 127 -4.19 16.00 -5.45
CA VAL A 127 -5.04 16.69 -4.49
C VAL A 127 -4.77 16.19 -3.07
N ALA A 128 -4.64 14.88 -2.87
CA ALA A 128 -4.25 14.30 -1.59
C ALA A 128 -2.92 14.89 -1.08
N ARG A 129 -1.90 15.04 -1.95
CA ARG A 129 -0.65 15.70 -1.59
C ARG A 129 -0.84 17.19 -1.28
N MET A 130 -1.67 17.91 -2.03
CA MET A 130 -1.97 19.31 -1.72
C MET A 130 -2.70 19.46 -0.38
N VAL A 131 -3.59 18.53 -0.01
CA VAL A 131 -4.22 18.50 1.31
C VAL A 131 -3.15 18.38 2.40
N MET A 132 -2.22 17.44 2.25
CA MET A 132 -1.09 17.23 3.17
C MET A 132 -0.21 18.46 3.34
N GLU A 133 0.15 19.13 2.24
CA GLU A 133 1.16 20.20 2.26
C GLU A 133 0.59 21.61 2.47
N ARG A 134 -0.70 21.84 2.15
CA ARG A 134 -1.29 23.19 2.07
C ARG A 134 -2.44 23.42 3.03
N THR A 135 -2.80 22.45 3.86
CA THR A 135 -3.91 22.57 4.81
C THR A 135 -3.51 22.03 6.19
N PRO A 136 -4.20 22.43 7.27
CA PRO A 136 -4.07 21.79 8.57
C PRO A 136 -4.89 20.49 8.69
N HIS A 137 -5.46 20.00 7.58
CA HIS A 137 -6.32 18.82 7.52
C HIS A 137 -5.63 17.68 6.76
N VAL A 138 -6.10 16.45 6.97
CA VAL A 138 -5.53 15.25 6.34
C VAL A 138 -6.48 14.55 5.38
N LEU A 139 -7.76 14.94 5.34
CA LEU A 139 -8.78 14.34 4.47
C LEU A 139 -9.83 15.37 4.10
N LEU A 140 -10.07 15.56 2.80
CA LEU A 140 -11.22 16.29 2.25
C LEU A 140 -12.09 15.35 1.43
N VAL A 141 -13.39 15.62 1.33
CA VAL A 141 -14.32 14.72 0.63
C VAL A 141 -15.28 15.47 -0.28
N GLY A 142 -15.75 14.77 -1.32
CA GLY A 142 -16.78 15.25 -2.25
C GLY A 142 -16.42 16.58 -2.92
N GLU A 143 -17.43 17.40 -3.14
CA GLU A 143 -17.31 18.72 -3.78
C GLU A 143 -16.34 19.65 -3.06
N GLY A 144 -16.18 19.53 -1.73
CA GLY A 144 -15.19 20.32 -0.99
C GLY A 144 -13.74 19.98 -1.38
N ALA A 145 -13.46 18.72 -1.72
CA ALA A 145 -12.15 18.32 -2.25
C ALA A 145 -11.94 18.86 -3.67
N THR A 146 -12.97 18.81 -4.52
CA THR A 146 -12.92 19.36 -5.89
C THR A 146 -12.76 20.88 -5.88
N GLN A 147 -13.48 21.60 -5.02
CA GLN A 147 -13.34 23.04 -4.84
C GLN A 147 -11.91 23.38 -4.44
N PHE A 148 -11.37 22.72 -3.42
CA PHE A 148 -9.99 22.92 -2.98
C PHE A 148 -8.97 22.66 -4.10
N ALA A 149 -9.19 21.62 -4.91
CA ALA A 149 -8.34 21.33 -6.07
C ALA A 149 -8.34 22.48 -7.09
N VAL A 150 -9.50 23.04 -7.39
CA VAL A 150 -9.67 24.16 -8.33
C VAL A 150 -9.03 25.45 -7.79
N GLU A 151 -9.22 25.76 -6.51
CA GLU A 151 -8.59 26.91 -5.85
C GLU A 151 -7.05 26.81 -5.87
N ASN A 152 -6.51 25.59 -5.92
CA ASN A 152 -5.08 25.32 -6.05
C ASN A 152 -4.59 25.17 -7.49
N GLY A 153 -5.43 25.54 -8.48
CA GLY A 153 -5.05 25.67 -9.88
C GLY A 153 -5.27 24.42 -10.75
N LEU A 154 -5.91 23.37 -10.22
CA LEU A 154 -6.35 22.25 -11.05
C LEU A 154 -7.63 22.61 -11.81
N LYS A 155 -7.86 21.92 -12.92
CA LYS A 155 -9.04 22.15 -13.77
C LYS A 155 -10.03 21.01 -13.59
N ARG A 156 -11.31 21.38 -13.54
CA ARG A 156 -12.38 20.40 -13.70
C ARG A 156 -12.33 19.78 -15.09
N GLU A 157 -12.49 18.46 -15.17
CA GLU A 157 -12.62 17.71 -16.40
C GLU A 157 -13.66 16.59 -16.27
N LYS A 158 -14.38 16.31 -17.35
CA LYS A 158 -15.32 15.18 -17.38
C LYS A 158 -14.53 13.87 -17.38
N LEU A 159 -14.64 13.10 -16.30
CA LEU A 159 -13.94 11.82 -16.13
C LEU A 159 -14.67 10.63 -16.76
N LEU A 160 -16.00 10.70 -16.88
CA LEU A 160 -16.82 9.67 -17.49
C LEU A 160 -16.59 9.60 -19.01
N THR A 161 -15.90 8.57 -19.48
CA THR A 161 -15.65 8.33 -20.90
C THR A 161 -16.88 7.71 -21.58
N PRO A 162 -17.02 7.85 -22.91
CA PRO A 162 -18.11 7.20 -23.65
C PRO A 162 -18.16 5.68 -23.46
N GLU A 163 -17.00 5.03 -23.35
CA GLU A 163 -16.89 3.59 -23.06
C GLU A 163 -17.43 3.24 -21.67
N SER A 164 -17.04 4.01 -20.64
CA SER A 164 -17.51 3.81 -19.27
C SER A 164 -19.02 4.08 -19.14
N GLU A 165 -19.52 5.10 -19.85
CA GLU A 165 -20.94 5.42 -19.94
C GLU A 165 -21.74 4.31 -20.62
N GLN A 166 -21.20 3.73 -21.70
CA GLN A 166 -21.82 2.56 -22.34
C GLN A 166 -21.87 1.37 -21.37
N ALA A 167 -20.76 1.06 -20.70
CA ALA A 167 -20.69 -0.04 -19.73
C ALA A 167 -21.70 0.15 -18.58
N TRP A 168 -21.86 1.38 -18.09
CA TRP A 168 -22.86 1.75 -17.08
C TRP A 168 -24.29 1.50 -17.57
N HIS A 169 -24.64 1.98 -18.76
CA HIS A 169 -25.97 1.76 -19.35
C HIS A 169 -26.26 0.27 -19.60
N GLU A 170 -25.25 -0.53 -19.98
CA GLU A 170 -25.39 -1.98 -20.10
C GLU A 170 -25.63 -2.66 -18.75
N TRP A 171 -24.97 -2.19 -17.69
CA TRP A 171 -25.18 -2.68 -16.33
C TRP A 171 -26.61 -2.38 -15.83
N LEU A 172 -27.12 -1.17 -16.06
CA LEU A 172 -28.50 -0.78 -15.73
C LEU A 172 -29.53 -1.69 -16.41
N LYS A 173 -29.33 -2.01 -17.69
CA LYS A 173 -30.21 -2.93 -18.45
C LYS A 173 -30.25 -4.36 -17.89
N LYS A 174 -29.21 -4.80 -17.17
CA LYS A 174 -29.11 -6.14 -16.56
C LYS A 174 -29.64 -6.20 -15.12
N ASN A 175 -30.62 -5.35 -14.81
CA ASN A 175 -31.28 -5.19 -13.50
C ASN A 175 -30.43 -4.53 -12.39
N GLY A 176 -29.28 -3.92 -12.69
CA GLY A 176 -28.54 -3.09 -11.73
C GLY A 176 -28.21 -3.77 -10.40
N LYS A 177 -28.18 -5.11 -10.35
CA LYS A 177 -27.91 -5.84 -9.11
C LYS A 177 -26.40 -5.82 -8.86
N TYR A 178 -26.00 -5.02 -7.89
CA TYR A 178 -24.62 -4.93 -7.45
C TYR A 178 -24.12 -6.26 -6.85
N LYS A 179 -23.10 -6.86 -7.48
CA LYS A 179 -22.32 -7.99 -6.95
C LYS A 179 -20.86 -7.88 -7.43
N PRO A 180 -19.88 -7.64 -6.54
CA PRO A 180 -18.47 -7.71 -6.92
C PRO A 180 -18.05 -9.16 -7.26
N VAL A 181 -17.16 -9.34 -8.24
CA VAL A 181 -16.64 -10.65 -8.70
C VAL A 181 -15.14 -10.76 -8.45
N ILE A 182 -14.74 -11.86 -7.83
CA ILE A 182 -13.33 -12.17 -7.49
C ILE A 182 -12.46 -12.36 -8.74
N ASN A 183 -11.24 -11.85 -8.68
CA ASN A 183 -10.12 -12.13 -9.56
C ASN A 183 -10.35 -12.01 -11.09
N THR A 184 -11.16 -11.06 -11.53
CA THR A 184 -11.45 -10.87 -12.96
C THR A 184 -10.30 -10.18 -13.71
N GLU A 185 -9.42 -9.47 -13.02
CA GLU A 185 -8.18 -8.91 -13.54
C GLU A 185 -7.30 -9.97 -14.21
N ASN A 186 -7.32 -11.21 -13.70
CA ASN A 186 -6.66 -12.36 -14.32
C ASN A 186 -7.45 -12.98 -15.48
N LYS A 187 -8.79 -12.92 -15.47
CA LYS A 187 -9.63 -13.51 -16.54
C LYS A 187 -9.68 -12.65 -17.80
N LEU A 188 -9.36 -11.36 -17.68
CA LEU A 188 -9.14 -10.46 -18.81
C LEU A 188 -7.71 -10.51 -19.36
N TYR A 189 -6.84 -11.34 -18.78
CA TYR A 189 -5.46 -11.51 -19.21
C TYR A 189 -5.31 -12.28 -20.54
N GLN A 190 -6.39 -12.88 -21.05
CA GLN A 190 -6.44 -13.33 -22.46
C GLN A 190 -6.77 -12.19 -23.44
N GLN A 191 -7.20 -11.02 -22.95
CA GLN A 191 -7.52 -9.81 -23.74
C GLN A 191 -6.95 -8.51 -23.15
N ASN A 192 -5.75 -8.57 -22.57
CA ASN A 192 -4.82 -7.43 -22.40
C ASN A 192 -5.26 -6.19 -21.57
N LEU A 193 -6.26 -6.22 -20.67
CA LEU A 193 -6.53 -5.03 -19.82
C LEU A 193 -6.91 -5.35 -18.35
N PRO A 194 -6.28 -4.68 -17.36
CA PRO A 194 -6.64 -4.75 -15.95
C PRO A 194 -7.85 -3.84 -15.61
N GLY A 195 -8.69 -4.26 -14.66
CA GLY A 195 -9.88 -3.51 -14.23
C GLY A 195 -11.12 -3.71 -15.11
N GLY A 196 -11.75 -4.87 -15.02
CA GLY A 196 -12.99 -5.18 -15.78
C GLY A 196 -14.28 -4.79 -15.06
N LYS A 197 -15.40 -4.66 -15.79
CA LYS A 197 -16.74 -4.25 -15.24
C LYS A 197 -17.28 -5.02 -14.03
N ASN A 198 -16.67 -6.15 -13.71
CA ASN A 198 -17.05 -7.04 -12.62
C ASN A 198 -16.10 -6.97 -11.41
N ASN A 199 -14.99 -6.23 -11.49
CA ASN A 199 -14.05 -6.03 -10.38
C ASN A 199 -13.51 -4.59 -10.34
N HIS A 200 -13.26 -4.11 -9.13
CA HIS A 200 -12.45 -2.93 -8.86
C HIS A 200 -11.04 -3.35 -8.51
N ASP A 201 -10.06 -2.51 -8.81
CA ASP A 201 -8.79 -2.59 -8.12
C ASP A 201 -8.17 -1.21 -7.96
N THR A 202 -7.18 -1.16 -7.09
CA THR A 202 -6.51 0.06 -6.64
C THR A 202 -5.06 -0.02 -7.07
N ILE A 203 -4.42 1.11 -7.40
CA ILE A 203 -2.96 1.14 -7.37
C ILE A 203 -2.51 1.59 -5.98
N GLY A 204 -1.82 0.68 -5.29
CA GLY A 204 -0.99 0.99 -4.15
C GLY A 204 0.48 0.99 -4.57
N MET A 205 1.25 1.99 -4.16
CA MET A 205 2.67 2.10 -4.44
C MET A 205 3.45 2.48 -3.18
N LEU A 206 4.58 1.81 -2.97
CA LEU A 206 5.53 2.08 -1.90
C LEU A 206 6.92 2.24 -2.49
N ALA A 207 7.67 3.23 -2.04
CA ALA A 207 9.04 3.44 -2.48
C ALA A 207 9.98 3.69 -1.30
N ILE A 208 11.23 3.28 -1.48
CA ILE A 208 12.36 3.71 -0.65
C ILE A 208 13.36 4.45 -1.53
N ASP A 209 13.67 5.68 -1.15
CA ASP A 209 14.65 6.49 -1.87
C ASP A 209 16.11 6.18 -1.48
N SER A 210 17.05 6.87 -2.12
CA SER A 210 18.49 6.69 -1.88
C SER A 210 18.93 7.12 -0.48
N LYS A 211 18.14 7.92 0.22
CA LYS A 211 18.35 8.29 1.63
C LYS A 211 17.77 7.26 2.60
N GLY A 212 17.07 6.26 2.06
CA GLY A 212 16.41 5.25 2.84
C GLY A 212 15.06 5.69 3.39
N ASN A 213 14.48 6.78 2.89
CA ASN A 213 13.18 7.26 3.33
C ASN A 213 12.05 6.54 2.58
N ILE A 214 11.01 6.17 3.31
CA ILE A 214 9.84 5.46 2.80
C ILE A 214 8.71 6.45 2.56
N SER A 215 8.01 6.31 1.44
CA SER A 215 6.73 6.99 1.20
C SER A 215 5.80 6.06 0.44
N GLY A 216 4.51 6.39 0.44
CA GLY A 216 3.52 5.61 -0.28
C GLY A 216 2.37 6.45 -0.81
N ALA A 217 1.70 5.89 -1.81
CA ALA A 217 0.54 6.46 -2.48
C ALA A 217 -0.48 5.36 -2.75
N CYS A 218 -1.77 5.68 -2.67
CA CYS A 218 -2.85 4.76 -2.95
C CYS A 218 -3.99 5.53 -3.65
N THR A 219 -4.48 5.05 -4.80
CA THR A 219 -5.51 5.75 -5.60
C THR A 219 -6.39 4.78 -6.40
N THR A 220 -7.67 5.09 -6.54
CA THR A 220 -8.69 4.26 -7.21
C THR A 220 -9.91 5.07 -7.66
N SER A 221 -10.69 4.53 -8.60
CA SER A 221 -12.10 4.92 -8.82
C SER A 221 -13.09 4.16 -7.92
N GLY A 222 -12.62 3.19 -7.14
CA GLY A 222 -13.40 2.40 -6.21
C GLY A 222 -14.22 1.30 -6.88
N MET A 223 -15.22 0.77 -6.16
CA MET A 223 -16.08 -0.27 -6.72
C MET A 223 -16.93 0.25 -7.87
N ALA A 224 -16.83 -0.42 -9.03
CA ALA A 224 -17.74 -0.19 -10.15
C ALA A 224 -19.19 -0.32 -9.67
N TRP A 225 -20.03 0.61 -10.06
CA TRP A 225 -21.47 0.64 -9.73
C TRP A 225 -21.75 0.75 -8.22
N LYS A 226 -20.79 1.26 -7.44
CA LYS A 226 -20.96 1.52 -6.00
C LYS A 226 -22.17 2.42 -5.74
N LEU A 227 -22.65 2.44 -4.49
CA LEU A 227 -23.60 3.47 -4.06
C LEU A 227 -22.91 4.84 -4.18
N HIS A 228 -23.65 5.87 -4.62
CA HIS A 228 -23.14 7.23 -4.58
C HIS A 228 -22.69 7.59 -3.16
N GLY A 229 -21.50 8.19 -3.06
CA GLY A 229 -20.85 8.50 -1.77
C GLY A 229 -20.16 7.33 -1.07
N ARG A 230 -20.12 6.11 -1.64
CA ARG A 230 -19.33 5.00 -1.07
C ARG A 230 -17.85 5.30 -1.20
N VAL A 231 -17.14 5.18 -0.07
CA VAL A 231 -15.68 5.32 0.04
C VAL A 231 -15.05 3.98 0.39
N GLY A 232 -13.95 3.64 -0.30
CA GLY A 232 -13.16 2.42 -0.06
C GLY A 232 -12.06 2.59 1.00
N ASP A 233 -11.11 1.66 1.00
CA ASP A 233 -9.91 1.70 1.85
C ASP A 233 -8.84 2.66 1.35
N SER A 234 -8.76 2.85 0.03
CA SER A 234 -7.71 3.59 -0.66
C SER A 234 -7.44 5.01 -0.15
N PRO A 235 -8.43 5.81 0.34
CA PRO A 235 -8.16 7.14 0.87
C PRO A 235 -8.01 7.16 2.40
N ILE A 236 -8.05 6.00 3.07
CA ILE A 236 -8.03 5.90 4.53
C ILE A 236 -6.65 5.43 4.99
N ILE A 237 -5.90 6.34 5.60
CA ILE A 237 -4.61 6.06 6.23
C ILE A 237 -4.80 4.98 7.31
N GLY A 238 -3.99 3.92 7.23
CA GLY A 238 -4.07 2.73 8.06
C GLY A 238 -4.92 1.60 7.45
N ALA A 239 -5.81 1.90 6.51
CA ALA A 239 -6.53 0.88 5.74
C ALA A 239 -5.83 0.63 4.40
N GLY A 240 -6.00 1.54 3.43
CA GLY A 240 -5.46 1.47 2.07
C GLY A 240 -3.95 1.59 1.99
N LEU A 241 -3.38 2.40 2.89
CA LEU A 241 -1.96 2.74 2.93
C LEU A 241 -1.52 3.07 4.35
N TYR A 242 -0.33 2.64 4.75
CA TYR A 242 0.33 3.14 5.95
C TYR A 242 1.84 3.13 5.78
N VAL A 243 2.52 4.17 6.25
CA VAL A 243 3.98 4.30 6.21
C VAL A 243 4.48 4.70 7.60
N ASP A 244 5.49 3.97 8.07
CA ASP A 244 6.30 4.35 9.22
C ASP A 244 7.76 4.21 8.81
N ASN A 245 8.49 5.33 8.80
CA ASN A 245 9.85 5.36 8.27
C ASN A 245 10.87 4.64 9.17
N GLU A 246 10.53 4.26 10.40
CA GLU A 246 11.39 3.42 11.25
C GLU A 246 11.19 1.92 10.96
N ILE A 247 10.02 1.55 10.45
CA ILE A 247 9.60 0.14 10.30
C ILE A 247 9.50 -0.28 8.84
N GLY A 248 8.64 0.39 8.07
CA GLY A 248 8.20 -0.05 6.75
C GLY A 248 6.95 0.66 6.27
N GLY A 249 6.50 0.31 5.07
CA GLY A 249 5.22 0.71 4.52
C GLY A 249 4.41 -0.49 4.04
N ALA A 250 3.09 -0.34 4.04
CA ALA A 250 2.16 -1.32 3.48
C ALA A 250 1.03 -0.62 2.74
N THR A 251 0.55 -1.27 1.68
CA THR A 251 -0.61 -0.84 0.89
C THR A 251 -1.49 -2.06 0.59
N SER A 252 -2.78 -1.81 0.32
CA SER A 252 -3.76 -2.86 0.02
C SER A 252 -4.46 -2.69 -1.32
N THR A 253 -5.15 -3.75 -1.73
CA THR A 253 -6.08 -3.78 -2.86
C THR A 253 -7.17 -4.84 -2.62
N GLY A 254 -8.20 -4.85 -3.47
CA GLY A 254 -9.36 -5.74 -3.36
C GLY A 254 -10.51 -5.08 -2.60
N VAL A 255 -11.33 -5.89 -1.91
CA VAL A 255 -12.57 -5.43 -1.26
C VAL A 255 -12.29 -4.50 -0.07
N GLY A 256 -12.36 -3.19 -0.33
CA GLY A 256 -11.99 -2.15 0.65
C GLY A 256 -12.75 -2.21 1.97
N GLU A 257 -14.00 -2.65 2.00
CA GLU A 257 -14.79 -2.80 3.23
C GLU A 257 -14.14 -3.77 4.23
N GLU A 258 -13.47 -4.82 3.73
CA GLU A 258 -12.77 -5.78 4.58
C GLU A 258 -11.38 -5.29 4.98
N VAL A 259 -10.73 -4.47 4.14
CA VAL A 259 -9.49 -3.78 4.54
C VAL A 259 -9.77 -2.77 5.65
N ILE A 260 -10.78 -1.90 5.50
CA ILE A 260 -11.18 -0.90 6.51
C ILE A 260 -11.52 -1.57 7.84
N ARG A 261 -12.37 -2.61 7.82
CA ARG A 261 -12.82 -3.33 9.02
C ARG A 261 -11.67 -3.98 9.80
N ASN A 262 -10.53 -4.20 9.15
CA ASN A 262 -9.35 -4.82 9.75
C ASN A 262 -8.17 -3.86 9.93
N VAL A 263 -8.31 -2.59 9.52
CA VAL A 263 -7.24 -1.57 9.55
C VAL A 263 -5.95 -2.15 8.92
N GLY A 264 -6.13 -2.70 7.71
CA GLY A 264 -5.23 -3.68 7.12
C GLY A 264 -3.77 -3.24 6.99
N SER A 265 -3.50 -2.11 6.32
CA SER A 265 -2.12 -1.65 6.10
C SER A 265 -1.40 -1.28 7.40
N PHE A 266 -2.10 -0.63 8.35
CA PHE A 266 -1.55 -0.37 9.68
C PHE A 266 -1.19 -1.67 10.39
N LEU A 267 -2.08 -2.66 10.36
CA LEU A 267 -1.81 -3.98 10.96
C LEU A 267 -0.56 -4.63 10.36
N VAL A 268 -0.38 -4.58 9.04
CA VAL A 268 0.80 -5.13 8.38
C VAL A 268 2.08 -4.43 8.87
N VAL A 269 2.09 -3.09 8.94
CA VAL A 269 3.25 -2.35 9.45
C VAL A 269 3.50 -2.65 10.93
N GLU A 270 2.45 -2.78 11.74
CA GLU A 270 2.59 -3.11 13.16
C GLU A 270 3.08 -4.55 13.40
N LEU A 271 2.71 -5.50 12.53
CA LEU A 271 3.29 -6.84 12.55
C LEU A 271 4.77 -6.80 12.18
N MET A 272 5.17 -5.99 11.19
CA MET A 272 6.60 -5.78 10.89
C MET A 272 7.34 -5.17 12.09
N ARG A 273 6.72 -4.23 12.83
CA ARG A 273 7.29 -3.70 14.08
C ARG A 273 7.54 -4.79 15.12
N GLN A 274 6.69 -5.81 15.16
CA GLN A 274 6.82 -6.97 16.04
C GLN A 274 7.84 -8.01 15.55
N GLY A 275 8.58 -7.73 14.47
CA GLY A 275 9.66 -8.56 13.96
C GLY A 275 9.25 -9.53 12.84
N TYR A 276 8.04 -9.40 12.31
CA TYR A 276 7.64 -10.17 11.13
C TYR A 276 8.36 -9.66 9.88
N THR A 277 8.70 -10.57 8.97
CA THR A 277 9.09 -10.18 7.61
C THR A 277 7.89 -9.52 6.90
N PRO A 278 8.10 -8.67 5.88
CA PRO A 278 6.99 -8.10 5.10
C PRO A 278 6.02 -9.18 4.56
N GLN A 279 6.57 -10.31 4.12
CA GLN A 279 5.81 -11.44 3.60
C GLN A 279 4.93 -12.10 4.68
N ASP A 280 5.47 -12.35 5.87
CA ASP A 280 4.73 -12.96 6.97
C ASP A 280 3.71 -11.99 7.58
N ALA A 281 4.04 -10.70 7.62
CA ALA A 281 3.12 -9.66 8.07
C ALA A 281 1.87 -9.55 7.16
N CYS A 282 2.07 -9.51 5.84
CA CYS A 282 0.97 -9.57 4.87
C CYS A 282 0.14 -10.84 5.04
N LYS A 283 0.79 -12.00 5.22
CA LYS A 283 0.11 -13.29 5.41
C LYS A 283 -0.75 -13.32 6.68
N GLU A 284 -0.23 -12.83 7.79
CA GLU A 284 -0.97 -12.79 9.06
C GLU A 284 -2.15 -11.82 9.01
N ALA A 285 -2.00 -10.67 8.35
CA ALA A 285 -3.12 -9.75 8.12
C ALA A 285 -4.23 -10.40 7.29
N VAL A 286 -3.90 -11.11 6.21
CA VAL A 286 -4.86 -11.90 5.42
C VAL A 286 -5.52 -12.99 6.27
N ASN A 287 -4.75 -13.77 7.01
CA ASN A 287 -5.28 -14.83 7.87
C ASN A 287 -6.26 -14.29 8.91
N ARG A 288 -6.05 -13.07 9.43
CA ARG A 288 -6.99 -12.42 10.34
C ARG A 288 -8.34 -12.13 9.68
N ILE A 289 -8.34 -11.64 8.43
CA ILE A 289 -9.56 -11.41 7.65
C ILE A 289 -10.31 -12.74 7.46
N ILE A 290 -9.59 -13.78 7.01
CA ILE A 290 -10.15 -15.12 6.78
C ILE A 290 -10.74 -15.69 8.07
N LYS A 291 -10.02 -15.63 9.19
CA LYS A 291 -10.45 -16.16 10.48
C LYS A 291 -11.71 -15.46 11.00
N ARG A 292 -11.85 -14.15 10.79
CA ARG A 292 -13.03 -13.39 11.21
C ARG A 292 -14.28 -13.71 10.39
N LYS A 293 -14.13 -13.95 9.08
CA LYS A 293 -15.25 -14.23 8.18
C LYS A 293 -14.91 -15.32 7.15
N PRO A 294 -14.82 -16.60 7.57
CA PRO A 294 -14.30 -17.67 6.72
C PRO A 294 -15.17 -17.95 5.49
N GLN A 295 -16.50 -17.77 5.58
CA GLN A 295 -17.37 -17.95 4.42
C GLN A 295 -17.26 -16.78 3.44
N THR A 296 -17.29 -15.54 3.93
CA THR A 296 -17.10 -14.36 3.09
C THR A 296 -15.74 -14.37 2.40
N ALA A 297 -14.68 -14.81 3.09
CA ALA A 297 -13.34 -14.90 2.54
C ALA A 297 -13.22 -15.75 1.27
N LYS A 298 -14.08 -16.76 1.09
CA LYS A 298 -14.11 -17.57 -0.13
C LYS A 298 -14.63 -16.80 -1.35
N ASP A 299 -15.39 -15.74 -1.10
CA ASP A 299 -16.13 -14.97 -2.10
C ASP A 299 -15.55 -13.55 -2.30
N ILE A 300 -14.44 -13.21 -1.67
CA ILE A 300 -13.77 -11.91 -1.78
C ILE A 300 -12.28 -12.05 -2.07
N GLN A 301 -11.68 -10.97 -2.53
CA GLN A 301 -10.24 -10.80 -2.65
C GLN A 301 -9.79 -9.64 -1.77
N VAL A 302 -8.66 -9.83 -1.08
CA VAL A 302 -7.88 -8.78 -0.42
C VAL A 302 -6.41 -9.16 -0.60
N GLY A 303 -5.60 -8.22 -1.06
CA GLY A 303 -4.15 -8.35 -1.15
C GLY A 303 -3.46 -7.26 -0.35
N PHE A 304 -2.36 -7.62 0.31
CA PHE A 304 -1.43 -6.66 0.91
C PHE A 304 -0.07 -6.77 0.24
N LEU A 305 0.58 -5.63 0.07
CA LEU A 305 1.95 -5.47 -0.38
C LEU A 305 2.70 -4.60 0.62
N ALA A 306 3.88 -5.04 1.05
CA ALA A 306 4.66 -4.35 2.06
C ALA A 306 6.15 -4.32 1.73
N ILE A 307 6.82 -3.31 2.28
CA ILE A 307 8.27 -3.15 2.26
C ILE A 307 8.75 -2.69 3.64
N ASN A 308 9.86 -3.24 4.13
CA ASN A 308 10.43 -2.79 5.39
C ASN A 308 11.59 -1.81 5.19
N LYS A 309 12.09 -1.25 6.29
CA LYS A 309 13.19 -0.30 6.29
C LYS A 309 14.47 -0.84 5.66
N LYS A 310 14.66 -2.17 5.60
CA LYS A 310 15.82 -2.80 4.93
C LYS A 310 15.69 -2.82 3.41
N GLY A 311 14.48 -2.72 2.88
CA GLY A 311 14.18 -2.91 1.45
C GLY A 311 13.75 -4.34 1.13
N GLU A 312 13.56 -5.19 2.13
CA GLU A 312 12.87 -6.47 1.96
C GLU A 312 11.39 -6.17 1.69
N TYR A 313 10.78 -6.92 0.77
CA TYR A 313 9.38 -6.75 0.41
C TYR A 313 8.65 -8.09 0.41
N GLY A 314 7.33 -8.05 0.48
CA GLY A 314 6.49 -9.24 0.52
C GLY A 314 5.03 -8.92 0.32
N ALA A 315 4.27 -9.93 -0.09
CA ALA A 315 2.88 -9.77 -0.49
C ALA A 315 2.09 -11.03 -0.15
N TYR A 316 0.83 -10.89 0.24
CA TYR A 316 -0.04 -12.06 0.43
C TYR A 316 -1.48 -11.67 0.14
N ALA A 317 -2.23 -12.58 -0.47
CA ALA A 317 -3.63 -12.36 -0.82
C ALA A 317 -4.55 -13.47 -0.33
N ILE A 318 -5.85 -13.21 -0.28
CA ILE A 318 -6.85 -14.24 0.03
C ILE A 318 -6.91 -15.27 -1.09
N GLN A 319 -6.98 -14.83 -2.34
CA GLN A 319 -7.18 -15.68 -3.52
C GLN A 319 -5.98 -15.62 -4.46
N LYS A 320 -5.70 -16.70 -5.20
CA LYS A 320 -4.73 -16.72 -6.31
C LYS A 320 -4.94 -15.61 -7.34
N GLY A 321 -3.86 -15.18 -7.97
CA GLY A 321 -3.90 -14.23 -9.09
C GLY A 321 -3.53 -12.80 -8.71
N PHE A 322 -3.37 -12.49 -7.43
CA PHE A 322 -2.73 -11.23 -7.05
C PHE A 322 -1.29 -11.19 -7.57
N THR A 323 -0.94 -10.11 -8.26
CA THR A 323 0.41 -9.83 -8.76
C THR A 323 0.88 -8.48 -8.24
N PHE A 324 2.20 -8.29 -8.21
CA PHE A 324 2.79 -6.99 -7.88
C PHE A 324 4.08 -6.77 -8.68
N ALA A 325 4.34 -5.51 -9.01
CA ALA A 325 5.52 -5.11 -9.77
C ALA A 325 6.61 -4.60 -8.84
N VAL A 326 7.87 -4.87 -9.20
CA VAL A 326 9.08 -4.42 -8.48
C VAL A 326 10.03 -3.75 -9.46
N CYS A 327 10.55 -2.59 -9.06
CA CYS A 327 11.61 -1.89 -9.78
C CYS A 327 12.72 -1.43 -8.83
N ASN A 328 13.97 -1.75 -9.18
CA ASN A 328 15.19 -1.39 -8.47
C ASN A 328 16.35 -1.28 -9.48
N ALA A 329 17.57 -1.06 -9.00
CA ALA A 329 18.75 -0.85 -9.85
C ALA A 329 19.09 -2.04 -10.78
N THR A 330 18.66 -3.26 -10.45
CA THR A 330 18.97 -4.47 -11.25
C THR A 330 17.76 -5.02 -12.00
N GLN A 331 16.54 -4.64 -11.62
CA GLN A 331 15.29 -5.14 -12.19
C GLN A 331 14.35 -3.97 -12.46
N GLN A 332 13.99 -3.73 -13.72
CA GLN A 332 13.19 -2.56 -14.13
C GLN A 332 11.72 -2.88 -14.42
N ASN A 333 11.37 -4.16 -14.57
CA ASN A 333 10.06 -4.63 -15.02
C ASN A 333 9.68 -5.98 -14.40
N LEU A 334 10.18 -6.28 -13.19
CA LEU A 334 9.88 -7.53 -12.54
C LEU A 334 8.40 -7.55 -12.12
N LEU A 335 7.67 -8.58 -12.57
CA LEU A 335 6.33 -8.89 -12.11
C LEU A 335 6.38 -10.18 -11.29
N VAL A 336 5.79 -10.16 -10.09
CA VAL A 336 5.81 -11.28 -9.16
C VAL A 336 4.38 -11.75 -8.92
N ASN A 337 4.18 -13.07 -9.00
CA ASN A 337 2.93 -13.70 -8.56
C ASN A 337 2.91 -13.74 -7.03
N GLY A 338 1.95 -13.03 -6.43
CA GLY A 338 1.76 -12.99 -4.99
C GLY A 338 1.28 -14.33 -4.45
N PRO A 339 1.87 -14.85 -3.36
CA PRO A 339 1.34 -16.02 -2.68
C PRO A 339 -0.05 -15.71 -2.08
N SER A 340 -0.86 -16.74 -1.92
CA SER A 340 -2.26 -16.61 -1.50
C SER A 340 -2.71 -17.79 -0.65
N PHE A 341 -3.88 -17.65 -0.01
CA PHE A 341 -4.47 -18.70 0.80
C PHE A 341 -5.23 -19.75 -0.02
N TYR A 342 -6.13 -19.34 -0.92
CA TYR A 342 -6.98 -20.22 -1.75
C TYR A 342 -6.44 -20.46 -3.17
#